data_AF-A0A3P1WHR5-F1
#
_entry.id   AF-A0A3P1WHR5-F1
#
_cell.length_a   1.000
_cell.length_b   1.000
_cell.length_c   1.000
_cell.angle_alpha   90.00
_cell.angle_beta   90.00
_cell.angle_gamma   90.00
#
_symmetry.space_group_name_H-M   'P 1'
#
loop_
_entity.id
_entity.type
_entity.pdbx_description
1 polymer ?
#
loop_
_entity_poly.entity_id
_entity_poly.type
_entity_poly.pdbx_seq_one_letter_code
_entity_poly.pdbx_strand_id
1 'polypeptide(L)'
;MSNIEVHYRALQAIGAEVSTAADTLIGTIGDFQELGSGCDPNIPVDVALEAVATSIADNIAEIGKGCADIGQKLRLSGEEYEQVETHNAQLSEKFERRLGC
;
A
#
# COMPACT_ATOMS: atom_id res chain seq x y z
N MET A 1 -4.85 -15.02 22.29
CA MET A 1 -4.09 -14.30 21.26
C MET A 1 -2.63 -14.63 21.45
N SER A 2 -2.01 -15.28 20.46
CA SER A 2 -0.56 -15.47 20.46
C SER A 2 0.12 -14.13 20.14
N ASN A 3 1.38 -13.94 20.54
CA ASN A 3 2.14 -12.75 20.11
C ASN A 3 2.31 -12.71 18.57
N ILE A 4 2.27 -13.86 17.90
CA ILE A 4 2.40 -13.98 16.44
C ILE A 4 1.12 -13.48 15.75
N GLU A 5 -0.06 -13.82 16.29
CA GLU A 5 -1.37 -13.34 15.83
C GLU A 5 -1.45 -11.81 15.79
N VAL A 6 -0.93 -11.15 16.83
CA VAL A 6 -0.88 -9.69 16.91
C VAL A 6 0.01 -9.11 15.81
N HIS A 7 1.14 -9.74 15.50
CA HIS A 7 2.09 -9.23 14.52
C HIS A 7 1.60 -9.33 13.08
N TYR A 8 1.02 -10.46 12.65
CA TYR A 8 0.57 -10.58 11.26
C TYR A 8 -0.70 -9.77 10.99
N ARG A 9 -1.59 -9.60 11.98
CA ARG A 9 -2.70 -8.65 11.85
C ARG A 9 -2.24 -7.21 11.75
N ALA A 10 -1.20 -6.83 12.50
CA ALA A 10 -0.59 -5.51 12.37
C ALA A 10 0.01 -5.31 10.97
N LEU A 11 0.68 -6.32 10.39
CA LEU A 11 1.18 -6.25 9.01
C LEU A 11 0.07 -6.05 7.98
N GLN A 12 -1.05 -6.78 8.12
CA GLN A 12 -2.22 -6.60 7.26
C GLN A 12 -2.80 -5.18 7.36
N ALA A 13 -2.93 -4.64 8.59
CA ALA A 13 -3.43 -3.30 8.82
C ALA A 13 -2.52 -2.22 8.24
N ILE A 14 -1.20 -2.31 8.49
CA ILE A 14 -0.21 -1.38 7.91
C ILE A 14 -0.25 -1.46 6.38
N GLY A 15 -0.37 -2.66 5.81
CA GLY A 15 -0.51 -2.84 4.38
C GLY A 15 -1.70 -2.07 3.80
N ALA A 16 -2.86 -2.15 4.46
CA ALA A 16 -4.07 -1.44 4.06
C ALA A 16 -3.95 0.09 4.20
N GLU A 17 -3.32 0.57 5.28
CA GLU A 17 -3.06 2.00 5.48
C GLU A 17 -2.15 2.56 4.39
N VAL A 18 -1.07 1.84 4.04
CA VAL A 18 -0.14 2.25 2.99
C VAL A 18 -0.84 2.28 1.62
N SER A 19 -1.68 1.29 1.31
CA SER A 19 -2.49 1.31 0.07
C SER A 19 -3.45 2.49 0.03
N THR A 20 -4.09 2.84 1.15
CA THR A 20 -4.98 4.02 1.23
C THR A 20 -4.22 5.33 1.01
N ALA A 21 -2.99 5.42 1.54
CA ALA A 21 -2.13 6.57 1.29
C ALA A 21 -1.74 6.67 -0.20
N ALA A 22 -1.48 5.54 -0.87
CA ALA A 22 -1.23 5.50 -2.31
C ALA A 22 -2.44 6.02 -3.11
N ASP A 23 -3.66 5.61 -2.77
CA ASP A 23 -4.89 6.10 -3.41
C ASP A 23 -5.07 7.61 -3.20
N THR A 24 -4.71 8.12 -2.02
CA THR A 24 -4.74 9.56 -1.72
C THR A 24 -3.76 10.33 -2.60
N LEU A 25 -2.53 9.81 -2.77
CA LEU A 25 -1.53 10.39 -3.67
C LEU A 25 -2.02 10.44 -5.12
N ILE A 26 -2.73 9.41 -5.58
CA ILE A 26 -3.35 9.40 -6.91
C ILE A 26 -4.37 10.53 -7.06
N GLY A 27 -5.15 10.83 -6.02
CA GLY A 27 -6.05 12.00 -6.02
C GLY A 27 -5.30 13.32 -6.22
N THR A 28 -4.16 13.50 -5.54
CA THR A 28 -3.33 14.72 -5.66
C THR A 28 -2.72 14.89 -7.06
N ILE A 29 -2.50 13.82 -7.81
CA ILE A 29 -2.06 13.89 -9.22
C ILE A 29 -3.08 14.68 -10.06
N GLY A 30 -4.37 14.43 -9.84
CA GLY A 30 -5.45 15.14 -10.52
C GLY A 30 -5.39 16.65 -10.29
N ASP A 31 -5.18 17.06 -9.04
CA ASP A 31 -5.07 18.49 -8.68
C ASP A 31 -3.91 19.18 -9.42
N PHE A 32 -2.75 18.51 -9.52
CA PHE A 32 -1.60 19.06 -10.25
C PHE A 32 -1.83 19.09 -11.77
N GLN A 33 -2.49 18.07 -12.34
CA GLN A 33 -2.83 18.06 -13.76
C GLN A 33 -3.85 19.16 -14.10
N GLU A 34 -4.84 19.40 -13.25
CA GLU A 34 -5.80 20.49 -13.41
C GLU A 34 -5.10 21.85 -13.38
N LEU A 35 -4.14 22.03 -12.46
CA LEU A 35 -3.37 23.27 -12.33
C LEU A 35 -2.56 23.60 -13.59
N GLY A 36 -2.04 22.59 -14.29
CA GLY A 36 -1.36 22.76 -15.59
C GLY A 36 -2.32 23.00 -16.76
N SER A 37 -3.51 22.39 -16.76
CA SER A 37 -4.43 22.39 -17.91
C SER A 37 -5.02 23.75 -18.31
N GLY A 38 -4.93 24.76 -17.42
CA GLY A 38 -5.43 26.12 -17.65
C GLY A 38 -4.39 27.13 -18.13
N CYS A 39 -3.15 26.70 -18.38
CA CYS A 39 -2.01 27.55 -18.74
C CYS A 39 -2.07 28.04 -20.20
N ASP A 40 -1.72 29.30 -20.46
CA ASP A 40 -1.54 29.82 -21.83
C ASP A 40 -0.15 29.46 -22.38
N PRO A 41 -0.04 28.69 -23.46
CA PRO A 41 1.26 28.26 -24.01
C PRO A 41 2.11 29.40 -24.56
N ASN A 42 1.55 30.61 -24.72
CA ASN A 42 2.28 31.80 -25.17
C ASN A 42 2.87 32.62 -24.01
N ILE A 43 2.49 32.30 -22.78
CA ILE A 43 2.98 32.97 -21.58
C ILE A 43 4.12 32.11 -21.00
N PRO A 44 5.38 32.59 -20.97
CA PRO A 44 6.50 31.77 -20.51
C PRO A 44 6.39 31.25 -19.08
N VAL A 45 5.72 31.99 -18.20
CA VAL A 45 5.50 31.55 -16.81
C VAL A 45 4.47 30.42 -16.72
N ASP A 46 3.45 30.44 -17.58
CA ASP A 46 2.41 29.41 -17.66
C ASP A 46 2.99 28.09 -18.21
N VAL A 47 3.83 28.16 -19.24
CA VAL A 47 4.57 26.99 -19.76
C VAL A 47 5.49 26.38 -18.69
N ALA A 48 6.19 27.23 -17.93
CA ALA A 48 7.04 26.75 -16.84
C ALA A 48 6.21 26.12 -15.71
N LEU A 49 5.05 26.68 -15.39
CA LEU A 49 4.12 26.16 -14.39
C LEU A 49 3.58 24.78 -14.81
N GLU A 50 3.13 24.64 -16.05
CA GLU A 50 2.65 23.37 -16.61
C GLU A 50 3.72 22.27 -16.55
N ALA A 51 4.97 22.61 -16.91
CA ALA A 51 6.09 21.67 -16.85
C ALA A 51 6.40 21.21 -15.41
N VAL A 52 6.38 22.14 -14.44
CA VAL A 52 6.59 21.81 -13.03
C VAL A 52 5.44 20.98 -12.48
N ALA A 53 4.19 21.34 -12.77
CA ALA A 53 3.01 20.61 -12.33
C ALA A 53 3.01 19.17 -12.87
N THR A 54 3.35 18.99 -14.15
CA THR A 54 3.50 17.67 -14.77
C THR A 54 4.61 16.86 -14.10
N SER A 55 5.77 17.47 -13.85
CA SER A 55 6.88 16.78 -13.18
C SER A 55 6.53 16.35 -11.75
N ILE A 56 5.78 17.18 -11.02
CA ILE A 56 5.30 16.81 -9.67
C ILE A 56 4.29 15.66 -9.75
N ALA A 57 3.34 15.72 -10.69
CA ALA A 57 2.37 14.65 -10.92
C ALA A 57 3.05 13.31 -11.22
N ASP A 58 4.08 13.30 -12.08
CA ASP A 58 4.85 12.10 -12.42
C ASP A 58 5.59 11.52 -11.20
N ASN A 59 6.23 12.37 -10.40
CA ASN A 59 6.91 11.95 -9.17
C ASN A 59 5.93 11.37 -8.14
N ILE A 60 4.76 11.98 -7.99
CA ILE A 60 3.70 11.48 -7.10
C ILE A 60 3.20 10.11 -7.60
N ALA A 61 3.05 9.93 -8.93
CA ALA A 61 2.67 8.65 -9.52
C ALA A 61 3.67 7.53 -9.19
N GLU A 62 4.97 7.83 -9.31
CA GLU A 62 6.03 6.85 -8.98
C GLU A 62 5.99 6.47 -7.49
N ILE A 63 5.87 7.46 -6.60
CA ILE A 63 5.79 7.23 -5.15
C ILE A 63 4.52 6.44 -4.81
N GLY A 64 3.36 6.84 -5.36
CA GLY A 64 2.09 6.16 -5.15
C GLY A 64 2.13 4.69 -5.56
N LYS A 65 2.74 4.39 -6.72
CA LYS A 65 2.98 3.01 -7.16
C LYS A 65 3.87 2.25 -6.17
N GLY A 66 4.97 2.86 -5.73
CA GLY A 66 5.86 2.25 -4.73
C GLY A 66 5.14 1.93 -3.41
N CYS A 67 4.29 2.86 -2.93
CA CYS A 67 3.45 2.63 -1.76
C CYS A 67 2.46 1.49 -1.99
N ALA A 68 1.75 1.46 -3.11
CA ALA A 68 0.79 0.39 -3.43
C ALA A 68 1.47 -0.99 -3.44
N ASP A 69 2.64 -1.11 -4.06
CA ASP A 69 3.43 -2.35 -4.10
C ASP A 69 3.86 -2.80 -2.70
N ILE A 70 4.30 -1.87 -1.85
CA ILE A 70 4.69 -2.16 -0.45
C ILE A 70 3.47 -2.59 0.36
N GLY A 71 2.36 -1.86 0.26
CA GLY A 71 1.12 -2.16 0.96
C GLY A 71 0.60 -3.56 0.63
N GLN A 72 0.63 -3.93 -0.66
CA GLN A 72 0.27 -5.27 -1.11
C GLN A 72 1.20 -6.35 -0.53
N LYS A 73 2.52 -6.14 -0.55
CA LYS A 73 3.50 -7.09 -0.01
C LYS A 73 3.31 -7.31 1.50
N LEU A 74 3.06 -6.25 2.26
CA LEU A 74 2.80 -6.33 3.70
C LEU A 74 1.52 -7.12 4.00
N ARG A 75 0.45 -6.85 3.25
CA ARG A 75 -0.82 -7.58 3.38
C ARG A 75 -0.64 -9.07 3.09
N LEU A 76 0.00 -9.41 1.96
CA LEU A 76 0.27 -10.80 1.58
C LEU A 76 1.14 -11.51 2.63
N SER A 77 2.18 -10.85 3.14
CA SER A 77 3.02 -11.42 4.20
C SER A 77 2.21 -11.71 5.46
N GLY A 78 1.30 -10.81 5.85
CA GLY A 78 0.42 -11.06 6.99
C GLY A 78 -0.53 -12.24 6.78
N GLU A 79 -1.10 -12.38 5.57
CA GLU A 79 -1.94 -13.54 5.19
C GLU A 79 -1.15 -14.87 5.20
N GLU A 80 0.11 -14.87 4.74
CA GLU A 80 0.97 -16.04 4.79
C GLU A 80 1.26 -16.49 6.23
N TYR A 81 1.55 -15.54 7.13
CA TYR A 81 1.76 -15.85 8.55
C TYR A 81 0.50 -16.40 9.22
N GLU A 82 -0.68 -15.86 8.89
CA GLU A 82 -1.96 -16.37 9.37
C GLU A 82 -2.22 -17.82 8.94
N GLN A 83 -1.90 -18.15 7.68
CA GLN A 83 -2.00 -19.52 7.17
C GLN A 83 -1.04 -20.47 7.89
N VAL A 84 0.20 -20.04 8.13
CA VAL A 84 1.18 -20.84 8.88
C VAL A 84 0.73 -21.09 10.32
N GLU A 85 0.20 -20.08 11.01
CA GLU A 85 -0.32 -20.25 12.37
C GLU A 85 -1.51 -21.22 12.39
N THR A 86 -2.46 -21.05 11.45
CA THR A 86 -3.62 -21.94 11.32
C THR A 86 -3.18 -23.39 11.07
N HIS A 87 -2.19 -23.59 10.19
CA HIS A 87 -1.66 -24.92 9.91
C HIS A 87 -0.98 -25.55 11.13
N ASN A 88 -0.19 -24.75 11.88
CA ASN A 88 0.46 -25.21 13.10
C ASN A 88 -0.55 -25.58 14.19
N ALA A 89 -1.61 -24.80 14.36
CA ALA A 89 -2.69 -25.13 15.29
C ALA A 89 -3.37 -26.45 14.93
N GLN A 90 -3.71 -26.66 13.65
CA GLN A 90 -4.30 -27.91 13.16
C GLN A 90 -3.37 -29.12 13.36
N LEU A 91 -2.07 -28.95 13.13
CA LEU A 91 -1.08 -30.00 13.37
C LEU A 91 -1.00 -30.36 14.86
N SER A 92 -0.95 -29.37 15.76
CA SER A 92 -0.92 -29.57 17.20
C SER A 92 -2.15 -30.35 17.68
N GLU A 93 -3.36 -29.95 17.28
CA GLU A 93 -4.60 -30.66 17.60
C GLU A 93 -4.62 -32.10 17.06
N LYS A 94 -3.99 -32.34 15.90
CA LYS A 94 -3.89 -33.68 15.32
C LYS A 94 -2.91 -34.55 16.11
N PHE A 95 -1.83 -33.98 16.64
CA PHE A 95 -0.89 -34.69 17.49
C PHE A 95 -1.49 -35.03 18.85
N GLU A 96 -2.16 -34.08 19.51
CA GLU A 96 -2.86 -34.29 20.79
C GLU A 96 -3.87 -35.46 20.67
N ARG A 97 -4.74 -35.41 19.65
CA ARG A 97 -5.70 -36.48 19.36
C ARG A 97 -5.06 -37.86 19.12
N ARG A 98 -3.87 -37.92 18.54
CA ARG A 98 -3.17 -39.19 18.27
C ARG A 98 -2.41 -39.73 19.47
N LEU A 99 -1.93 -38.85 20.34
CA LEU A 99 -1.13 -39.22 21.51
C LEU A 99 -1.99 -39.48 22.75
N GLY A 100 -3.29 -39.16 22.70
CA GLY A 100 -4.22 -39.42 23.81
C GLY A 100 -3.98 -38.51 25.02
N CYS A 101 -3.31 -37.38 24.81
CA CYS A 101 -3.19 -36.28 25.75
C CYS A 101 -4.27 -35.24 25.46
#